data_AF-A0A1B6M3F4-F1
#
_entry.id   AF-A0A1B6M3F4-F1
#
_cell.length_a   1.000
_cell.length_b   1.000
_cell.length_c   1.000
_cell.angle_alpha   90.00
_cell.angle_beta   90.00
_cell.angle_gamma   90.00
#
_symmetry.space_group_name_H-M   'P 1'
#
loop_
_entity.id
_entity.type
_entity.pdbx_description
1 polymer ?
#
loop_
_entity_poly.entity_id
_entity_poly.type
_entity_poly.pdbx_seq_one_letter_code
_entity_poly.pdbx_strand_id
1 'polypeptide(L)'
;FSLVNKPQYFSKPSKDDFETAFQQLTEHFKFKKLKTLICSPMGCVRDLIKPNQFVSNLVNFQHCTGAKVIIIAYDQHANRVLRNGLSHSAFMNRLQDEISRRTRPPATQHDPHPKLT
;
A
#
# COMPACT_ATOMS: atom_id res chain seq x y z
N PHE A 1 7.98 -5.70 -13.91
CA PHE A 1 6.66 -6.27 -13.56
C PHE A 1 5.63 -5.17 -13.75
N SER A 2 4.52 -5.46 -14.43
CA SER A 2 3.42 -4.51 -14.59
C SER A 2 2.20 -5.05 -13.85
N LEU A 3 1.58 -4.24 -13.00
CA LEU A 3 0.36 -4.59 -12.31
C LEU A 3 -0.82 -4.28 -13.24
N VAL A 4 -1.30 -5.30 -13.97
CA VAL A 4 -2.44 -5.14 -14.88
C VAL A 4 -3.71 -5.11 -14.05
N ASN A 5 -4.26 -3.92 -13.84
CA ASN A 5 -5.45 -3.72 -13.02
C ASN A 5 -6.71 -3.43 -13.85
N LYS A 6 -6.64 -3.45 -15.19
CA LYS A 6 -7.76 -3.09 -16.07
C LYS A 6 -7.87 -4.07 -17.24
N PRO A 7 -9.09 -4.44 -17.66
CA PRO A 7 -9.31 -5.22 -18.88
C PRO A 7 -9.00 -4.40 -20.15
N GLN A 8 -9.18 -3.07 -20.10
CA GLN A 8 -8.88 -2.15 -21.20
C GLN A 8 -8.17 -0.91 -20.66
N TYR A 9 -7.24 -0.32 -21.42
CA TYR A 9 -6.44 0.82 -20.96
C TYR A 9 -7.30 2.01 -20.47
N PHE A 10 -8.43 2.25 -21.13
CA PHE A 10 -9.34 3.36 -20.85
C PHE A 10 -10.41 3.04 -19.81
N SER A 11 -10.56 1.78 -19.37
CA SER A 11 -11.52 1.46 -18.33
C SER A 11 -10.99 1.85 -16.95
N LYS A 12 -11.90 2.04 -15.98
CA LYS A 12 -11.50 2.16 -14.58
C LYS A 12 -11.36 0.75 -13.99
N PRO A 13 -10.31 0.51 -13.19
CA PRO A 13 -10.19 -0.77 -12.51
C PRO A 13 -11.30 -0.85 -11.48
N SER A 14 -12.01 -1.99 -11.41
CA SER A 14 -12.88 -2.26 -10.27
C SER A 14 -12.02 -2.51 -9.02
N LYS A 15 -12.68 -2.49 -7.85
CA LYS A 15 -12.03 -2.89 -6.60
C LYS A 15 -11.48 -4.32 -6.72
N ASP A 16 -12.24 -5.21 -7.34
CA ASP A 16 -11.91 -6.62 -7.48
C ASP A 16 -10.75 -6.84 -8.45
N ASP A 17 -10.67 -6.04 -9.53
CA ASP A 17 -9.52 -6.08 -10.46
C ASP A 17 -8.22 -5.75 -9.74
N PHE A 18 -8.26 -4.78 -8.83
CA PHE A 18 -7.08 -4.36 -8.08
C PHE A 18 -6.64 -5.40 -7.05
N GLU A 19 -7.59 -6.03 -6.36
CA GLU A 19 -7.30 -7.12 -5.41
C GLU A 19 -6.77 -8.35 -6.15
N THR A 20 -7.37 -8.71 -7.29
CA THR A 20 -6.91 -9.80 -8.17
C THR A 20 -5.48 -9.55 -8.65
N ALA A 21 -5.16 -8.34 -9.07
CA ALA A 21 -3.81 -7.99 -9.50
C ALA A 21 -2.77 -8.12 -8.37
N PHE A 22 -3.15 -7.83 -7.12
CA PHE A 22 -2.31 -8.06 -5.95
C PHE A 22 -2.15 -9.54 -5.60
N GLN A 23 -3.18 -10.37 -5.79
CA GLN A 23 -3.09 -11.82 -5.63
C GLN A 23 -2.09 -12.41 -6.64
N GLN A 24 -2.22 -12.07 -7.92
CA GLN A 24 -1.28 -12.50 -8.96
C GLN A 24 0.15 -12.03 -8.68
N LEU A 25 0.32 -10.79 -8.19
CA LEU A 25 1.63 -10.29 -7.77
C LEU A 25 2.21 -11.14 -6.62
N THR A 26 1.38 -11.48 -5.64
CA THR A 26 1.76 -12.31 -4.48
C THR A 26 2.22 -13.70 -4.91
N GLU A 27 1.45 -14.36 -5.77
CA GLU A 27 1.78 -15.69 -6.31
C GLU A 27 3.10 -15.66 -7.09
N HIS A 28 3.29 -14.65 -7.95
CA HIS A 28 4.54 -14.49 -8.68
C HIS A 28 5.74 -14.21 -7.77
N PHE A 29 5.57 -13.42 -6.71
CA PHE A 29 6.64 -13.18 -5.73
C PHE A 29 7.05 -14.47 -5.02
N LYS A 30 6.08 -15.29 -4.60
CA LYS A 30 6.32 -16.60 -3.99
C LYS A 30 7.03 -17.54 -4.96
N PHE A 31 6.49 -17.68 -6.17
CA PHE A 31 7.03 -18.57 -7.20
C PHE A 31 8.47 -18.20 -7.57
N LYS A 32 8.75 -16.91 -7.79
CA LYS A 32 10.09 -16.41 -8.15
C LYS A 32 11.00 -16.17 -6.95
N LYS A 33 10.54 -16.45 -5.72
CA LYS A 33 11.28 -16.25 -4.46
C LYS A 33 11.84 -14.82 -4.30
N LEU A 34 11.12 -13.83 -4.82
CA LEU A 34 11.52 -12.42 -4.74
C LEU A 34 11.42 -11.91 -3.30
N LYS A 35 12.33 -11.01 -2.92
CA LYS A 35 12.49 -10.56 -1.52
C LYS A 35 12.18 -9.09 -1.29
N THR A 36 12.04 -8.29 -2.35
CA THR A 36 11.78 -6.86 -2.23
C THR A 36 10.85 -6.39 -3.33
N LEU A 37 9.79 -5.68 -2.94
CA LEU A 37 8.92 -4.93 -3.82
C LEU A 37 9.24 -3.45 -3.66
N ILE A 38 9.62 -2.79 -4.76
CA ILE A 38 9.74 -1.34 -4.83
C ILE A 38 8.61 -0.85 -5.74
N CYS A 39 7.75 0.04 -5.25
CA CYS A 39 6.62 0.52 -6.01
C CYS A 39 6.28 1.99 -5.70
N SER A 40 5.57 2.64 -6.61
CA SER A 40 4.94 3.94 -6.33
C SER A 40 3.53 3.73 -5.74
N PRO A 41 2.83 4.77 -5.25
CA PRO A 41 1.43 4.66 -4.84
C PRO A 41 0.51 4.52 -6.07
N MET A 42 0.64 3.36 -6.74
CA MET A 42 0.05 3.05 -8.03
C MET A 42 -1.47 3.07 -7.97
N GLY A 43 -2.09 3.73 -8.94
CA GLY A 43 -3.55 3.79 -9.08
C GLY A 43 -4.26 4.72 -8.10
N CYS A 44 -3.60 5.23 -7.05
CA CYS A 44 -4.27 6.10 -6.07
C CYS A 44 -4.68 7.47 -6.61
N VAL A 45 -3.91 8.01 -7.56
CA VAL A 45 -4.20 9.33 -8.16
C VAL A 45 -5.04 9.18 -9.43
N ARG A 46 -4.56 8.40 -10.40
CA ARG A 46 -5.20 8.30 -11.73
C ARG A 46 -6.47 7.44 -11.71
N ASP A 47 -6.46 6.36 -10.95
CA ASP A 47 -7.52 5.36 -10.92
C ASP A 47 -8.39 5.46 -9.66
N LEU A 48 -8.19 6.52 -8.85
CA LEU A 48 -8.97 6.86 -7.66
C LEU A 48 -9.01 5.76 -6.58
N ILE A 49 -7.99 4.88 -6.56
CA ILE A 49 -7.85 3.88 -5.51
C ILE A 49 -7.57 4.60 -4.19
N LYS A 50 -8.36 4.29 -3.16
CA LYS A 50 -8.20 4.95 -1.87
C LYS A 50 -6.87 4.52 -1.22
N PRO A 51 -6.12 5.44 -0.57
CA PRO A 51 -4.86 5.10 0.10
C PRO A 51 -4.99 3.92 1.08
N ASN A 52 -6.09 3.86 1.83
CA ASN A 52 -6.34 2.78 2.79
C ASN A 52 -6.42 1.40 2.11
N GLN A 53 -7.03 1.31 0.92
CA GLN A 53 -7.14 0.07 0.16
C GLN A 53 -5.77 -0.35 -0.40
N PHE A 54 -5.03 0.60 -0.96
CA PHE A 54 -3.67 0.38 -1.44
C PHE A 54 -2.75 -0.16 -0.33
N VAL A 55 -2.73 0.49 0.83
CA VAL A 55 -1.91 0.08 1.97
C VAL A 55 -2.38 -1.27 2.52
N SER A 56 -3.69 -1.53 2.58
CA SER A 56 -4.21 -2.84 3.01
C SER A 56 -3.69 -3.99 2.15
N ASN A 57 -3.69 -3.80 0.83
CA ASN A 57 -3.20 -4.80 -0.10
C ASN A 57 -1.69 -5.00 0.01
N LEU A 58 -0.92 -3.93 0.22
CA LEU A 58 0.53 -4.03 0.45
C LEU A 58 0.87 -4.76 1.76
N VAL A 59 0.16 -4.48 2.84
CA VAL A 59 0.37 -5.17 4.12
C VAL A 59 0.05 -6.66 3.97
N ASN A 60 -1.05 -6.99 3.29
CA ASN A 60 -1.41 -8.38 3.05
C ASN A 60 -0.38 -9.09 2.15
N PHE A 61 0.09 -8.41 1.10
CA PHE A 61 1.19 -8.89 0.25
C PHE A 61 2.47 -9.13 1.07
N GLN A 62 2.85 -8.19 1.93
CA GLN A 62 4.04 -8.31 2.77
C GLN A 62 3.93 -9.50 3.73
N HIS A 63 2.79 -9.66 4.42
CA HIS A 63 2.54 -10.84 5.26
C HIS A 63 2.59 -12.14 4.48
N CYS A 64 1.97 -12.20 3.30
CA CYS A 64 1.91 -13.41 2.50
C CYS A 64 3.28 -13.82 1.93
N THR A 65 4.16 -12.86 1.62
CA THR A 65 5.42 -13.12 0.90
C THR A 65 6.66 -13.03 1.77
N GLY A 66 6.58 -12.34 2.91
CA GLY A 66 7.73 -11.91 3.69
C GLY A 66 8.64 -10.91 2.97
N ALA A 67 8.22 -10.38 1.81
CA ALA A 67 9.03 -9.45 1.03
C ALA A 67 9.05 -8.06 1.68
N LYS A 68 10.22 -7.43 1.69
CA LYS A 68 10.34 -6.02 2.05
C LYS A 68 9.57 -5.16 1.04
N VAL A 69 8.73 -4.24 1.51
CA VAL A 69 8.02 -3.28 0.66
C VAL A 69 8.63 -1.89 0.82
N ILE A 70 8.97 -1.25 -0.28
CA ILE A 70 9.47 0.13 -0.34
C ILE A 70 8.56 0.93 -1.26
N ILE A 71 7.88 1.94 -0.69
CA ILE A 71 7.03 2.84 -1.46
C ILE A 71 7.83 4.10 -1.79
N ILE A 72 8.01 4.37 -3.08
CA ILE A 72 8.68 5.57 -3.59
C ILE A 72 7.60 6.55 -4.07
N ALA A 73 7.58 7.73 -3.45
CA ALA A 73 6.77 8.85 -3.90
C ALA A 73 7.69 10.05 -4.15
N TYR A 74 7.37 10.85 -5.16
CA TYR A 74 8.09 12.08 -5.45
C TYR A 74 7.54 13.21 -4.61
N ASP A 75 8.40 14.07 -4.08
CA ASP A 75 7.96 15.33 -3.48
C ASP A 75 7.58 16.32 -4.59
N GLN A 76 6.36 16.16 -5.11
CA GLN A 76 5.87 17.03 -6.15
C GLN A 76 5.35 18.32 -5.52
N HIS A 77 6.09 19.41 -5.69
CA HIS A 77 5.59 20.78 -5.45
C HIS A 77 4.65 21.23 -6.57
N ALA A 78 3.59 20.45 -6.83
CA ALA A 78 2.56 20.84 -7.75
C ALA A 78 1.53 21.71 -7.01
N ASN A 79 1.35 22.94 -7.46
CA ASN A 79 0.23 23.80 -7.04
C ASN A 79 -1.14 23.28 -7.54
N ARG A 80 -1.14 22.23 -8.38
CA ARG A 80 -2.33 21.66 -8.97
C ARG A 80 -2.96 20.63 -8.03
N VAL A 81 -4.27 20.71 -7.90
CA VAL A 81 -5.07 19.68 -7.23
C VAL A 81 -4.96 18.37 -8.03
N LEU A 82 -4.73 17.26 -7.34
CA LEU A 82 -4.72 15.93 -7.92
C LEU A 82 -6.11 15.57 -8.46
N ARG A 83 -6.19 14.60 -9.36
CA ARG A 83 -7.48 14.15 -9.94
C ARG A 83 -8.52 13.68 -8.91
N ASN A 84 -8.08 13.35 -7.70
CA ASN A 84 -8.94 12.96 -6.58
C ASN A 84 -9.38 14.14 -5.70
N GLY A 85 -9.10 15.40 -6.11
CA GLY A 85 -9.46 16.60 -5.36
C GLY A 85 -8.51 16.96 -4.21
N LEU A 86 -7.46 16.17 -3.97
CA LEU A 86 -6.49 16.44 -2.90
C LEU A 86 -5.29 17.25 -3.42
N SER A 87 -4.68 18.07 -2.55
CA SER A 87 -3.31 18.50 -2.81
C SER A 87 -2.35 17.31 -2.73
N HIS A 88 -1.17 17.43 -3.35
CA HIS A 88 -0.13 16.41 -3.22
C HIS A 88 0.25 16.17 -1.76
N SER A 89 0.42 17.23 -0.96
CA SER A 89 0.71 17.14 0.47
C SER A 89 -0.38 16.41 1.25
N ALA A 90 -1.66 16.72 1.00
CA ALA A 90 -2.76 16.04 1.68
C ALA A 90 -2.84 14.56 1.31
N PHE A 91 -2.55 14.21 0.05
CA PHE A 91 -2.45 12.82 -0.37
C PHE A 91 -1.31 12.08 0.34
N MET A 92 -0.12 12.68 0.40
CA MET A 92 1.05 12.10 1.05
C MET A 92 0.83 11.89 2.55
N ASN A 93 0.26 12.87 3.25
CA ASN A 93 -0.08 12.75 4.66
C ASN A 93 -1.03 11.58 4.91
N ARG A 94 -2.11 11.45 4.12
CA ARG A 94 -3.04 10.33 4.23
C ARG A 94 -2.38 8.98 3.98
N LEU A 95 -1.47 8.89 3.00
CA LEU A 95 -0.75 7.65 2.71
C LEU A 95 0.16 7.27 3.90
N GLN A 96 0.90 8.23 4.45
CA GLN A 96 1.77 8.02 5.61
C GLN A 96 0.98 7.63 6.86
N ASP A 97 -0.18 8.26 7.10
CA ASP A 97 -1.08 7.93 8.21
C ASP A 97 -1.58 6.48 8.11
N GLU A 98 -2.00 6.05 6.92
CA GLU A 98 -2.48 4.67 6.69
C GLU A 98 -1.37 3.63 6.88
N ILE A 99 -0.14 3.93 6.44
CA ILE A 99 1.03 3.07 6.67
C ILE A 99 1.27 2.99 8.18
N SER A 100 1.43 4.13 8.84
CA SER A 100 1.76 4.21 10.27
C SER A 100 0.75 3.50 11.16
N ARG A 101 -0.55 3.59 10.82
CA ARG A 101 -1.63 2.91 11.54
C ARG A 101 -1.51 1.39 11.45
N ARG A 102 -1.07 0.86 10.31
CA ARG A 102 -1.05 -0.58 10.03
C ARG A 102 0.29 -1.24 10.34
N THR A 103 1.36 -0.46 10.43
CA THR A 103 2.71 -0.95 10.77
C THR A 103 3.09 -0.67 12.22
N ARG A 104 2.22 -0.03 13.01
CA ARG A 104 2.48 0.18 14.44
C ARG A 104 2.60 -1.18 15.13
N PRO A 105 3.68 -1.43 15.89
CA PRO A 105 3.72 -2.59 16.78
C PRO A 105 2.51 -2.54 17.72
N PRO A 106 1.89 -3.69 18.07
CA PRO A 106 0.94 -3.70 19.17
C PRO A 106 1.64 -3.09 20.40
N ALA A 107 0.99 -2.13 21.05
CA ALA A 107 1.51 -1.51 22.25
C ALA A 107 1.88 -2.62 23.22
N THR A 108 3.14 -2.71 23.62
CA THR A 108 3.60 -3.59 24.68
C THR A 108 2.79 -3.26 25.92
N GLN A 109 1.81 -4.11 26.26
CA GLN A 109 1.22 -4.13 27.58
C GLN A 109 2.36 -4.49 28.54
N HIS A 110 2.80 -3.49 29.29
CA HIS A 110 3.70 -3.67 30.41
C HIS A 110 2.89 -4.40 31.48
N ASP A 111 2.99 -5.73 31.52
CA ASP A 111 2.49 -6.53 32.64
C ASP A 111 3.33 -6.16 33.88
N PRO A 112 2.74 -5.61 34.95
CA PRO A 112 3.45 -5.45 36.21
C PRO A 112 3.60 -6.83 36.83
N HIS A 113 4.76 -7.45 36.63
CA HIS A 113 5.09 -8.68 37.34
C HIS A 113 5.04 -8.42 38.86
N PRO A 114 4.35 -9.26 39.65
CA PRO A 114 4.22 -9.04 41.08
C PRO A 114 5.59 -9.25 41.73
N LYS A 115 6.01 -8.29 42.54
CA LYS A 115 7.14 -8.46 43.45
C LYS A 115 6.76 -9.54 44.47
N LEU A 116 7.38 -10.69 44.37
CA LEU A 116 7.42 -11.67 45.45
C LEU A 116 8.32 -11.08 46.56
N THR A 117 7.69 -10.67 47.66
CA THR A 117 8.32 -10.48 48.97
C THR A 117 8.17 -11.75 49.78
#